data_AF-A0A7Y0GQA9-F1
#
_entry.id   AF-A0A7Y0GQA9-F1
#
_cell.length_a   1.000
_cell.length_b   1.000
_cell.length_c   1.000
_cell.angle_alpha   90.00
_cell.angle_beta   90.00
_cell.angle_gamma   90.00
#
_symmetry.space_group_name_H-M   'P 1'
#
loop_
_entity.id
_entity.type
_entity.pdbx_description
1 polymer ?
#
loop_
_entity_poly.entity_id
_entity_poly.type
_entity_poly.pdbx_seq_one_letter_code
_entity_poly.pdbx_strand_id
1 'polypeptide(L)'
;MDVGVLTVVVAALVALMLRRVVILRRDWHTARGFATGFLVVCVVILMTASAFEVKHQWVQARAAALVAHASGVRGADAECQRFTPELIDLSATSGFVFSDSQNVAHLRRTVCNDLFTWLLSTKRAPTDGQVRAVHITVHEAMHVRGEFNEARAECFAMQADADAARFLGATRAQATALAQRYYRDVYPRMPAEYVSGECAADRALDLTPGDGQFP
;
A
#
# COMPACT_ATOMS: atom_id res chain seq x y z
N MET A 1 17.86 -0.08 2.44
CA MET A 1 17.29 1.15 3.02
C MET A 1 17.22 2.17 1.90
N ASP A 2 16.05 2.37 1.31
CA ASP A 2 15.86 3.45 0.33
C ASP A 2 15.86 4.80 1.04
N VAL A 3 16.92 5.57 0.80
CA VAL A 3 17.06 6.93 1.32
C VAL A 3 16.27 7.85 0.40
N GLY A 4 15.01 8.12 0.74
CA GLY A 4 14.18 9.01 -0.05
C GLY A 4 14.59 10.48 0.07
N VAL A 5 14.18 11.29 -0.90
CA VAL A 5 14.34 12.76 -0.89
C VAL A 5 13.87 13.39 0.42
N LEU A 6 12.80 12.85 1.01
CA LEU A 6 12.25 13.33 2.27
C LEU A 6 13.21 13.09 3.45
N THR A 7 13.94 11.97 3.47
CA THR A 7 14.97 11.67 4.47
C THR A 7 16.12 12.68 4.40
N VAL A 8 16.53 13.07 3.20
CA VAL A 8 17.57 14.09 2.98
C VAL A 8 17.08 15.49 3.41
N VAL A 9 15.83 15.83 3.08
CA VAL A 9 15.21 17.09 3.50
C VAL A 9 15.10 17.17 5.03
N VAL A 10 14.70 16.09 5.70
CA VAL A 10 14.67 15.97 7.17
C VAL A 10 16.06 16.24 7.76
N ALA A 11 17.10 15.60 7.26
CA ALA A 11 18.47 15.79 7.74
C ALA A 11 18.97 17.24 7.55
N ALA A 12 18.69 17.84 6.40
CA ALA A 12 19.05 19.22 6.11
C ALA A 12 18.32 20.22 7.04
N LEU A 13 17.04 19.99 7.32
CA LEU A 13 16.26 20.82 8.24
C LEU A 13 16.77 20.72 9.68
N VAL A 14 17.15 19.53 10.14
CA VAL A 14 17.79 19.33 11.46
C VAL A 14 19.08 20.14 11.55
N ALA A 15 19.94 20.08 10.53
CA ALA A 15 21.19 20.85 10.50
C ALA A 15 20.93 22.37 10.53
N LEU A 16 19.93 22.86 9.78
CA LEU A 16 19.53 24.27 9.79
C LEU A 16 18.97 24.70 11.15
N MET A 17 18.16 23.86 11.81
CA MET A 17 17.67 24.11 13.16
C MET A 17 18.81 24.23 14.17
N LEU A 18 19.74 23.26 14.19
CA LEU A 18 20.89 23.26 15.10
C LEU A 18 21.75 24.52 14.93
N ARG A 19 22.03 24.89 13.67
CA ARG A 19 22.78 26.13 13.35
C ARG A 19 22.08 27.37 13.88
N ARG A 20 20.74 27.43 13.85
CA ARG A 20 19.99 28.59 14.33
C ARG A 20 19.87 28.64 15.85
N VAL A 21 19.76 27.50 16.53
CA VAL A 21 19.86 27.44 18.00
C VAL A 21 21.20 28.00 18.49
N VAL A 22 22.30 27.70 17.79
CA VAL A 22 23.63 28.26 18.09
C VAL A 22 23.66 29.78 17.91
N ILE A 23 23.07 30.33 16.84
CA ILE A 23 23.01 31.77 16.60
C ILE A 23 22.13 32.49 17.64
N LEU A 24 20.96 31.93 17.98
CA LEU A 24 20.06 32.46 19.02
C LEU A 24 20.70 32.50 20.40
N ARG A 25 21.61 31.56 20.71
CA ARG A 25 22.40 31.58 21.94
C ARG A 25 23.50 32.64 21.93
N ARG A 26 23.95 33.11 20.77
CA ARG A 26 25.14 33.97 20.61
C ARG A 26 24.79 35.46 20.43
N ASP A 27 23.72 35.81 19.71
CA ASP A 27 23.35 37.21 19.41
C ASP A 27 22.01 37.62 20.05
N TRP A 28 22.07 38.46 21.10
CA TRP A 28 20.95 38.70 22.01
C TRP A 28 19.96 39.83 21.62
N HIS A 29 20.32 40.75 20.72
CA HIS A 29 19.59 42.04 20.65
C HIS A 29 18.89 42.41 19.32
N THR A 30 19.18 41.79 18.17
CA THR A 30 18.61 42.30 16.88
C THR A 30 17.90 41.27 16.00
N ALA A 31 18.06 39.96 16.23
CA ALA A 31 17.53 38.92 15.33
C ALA A 31 16.56 37.92 15.97
N ARG A 32 16.19 38.08 17.25
CA ARG A 32 15.41 37.09 18.02
C ARG A 32 14.06 36.75 17.40
N GLY A 33 13.25 37.73 17.02
CA GLY A 33 11.92 37.48 16.44
C GLY A 33 11.98 36.69 15.13
N PHE A 34 12.88 37.09 14.22
CA PHE A 34 13.09 36.41 12.94
C PHE A 34 13.65 34.99 13.12
N ALA A 35 14.63 34.82 14.01
CA ALA A 35 15.25 33.52 14.26
C ALA A 35 14.29 32.55 14.98
N THR A 36 13.45 33.03 15.90
CA THR A 36 12.38 32.22 16.52
C THR A 36 11.31 31.83 15.49
N GLY A 37 10.85 32.75 14.63
CA GLY A 37 9.89 32.45 13.58
C GLY A 37 10.41 31.41 12.58
N PHE A 38 11.66 31.57 12.12
CA PHE A 38 12.31 30.59 11.24
C PHE A 38 12.47 29.22 11.91
N LEU A 39 12.84 29.17 13.19
CA LEU A 39 12.94 27.92 13.95
C LEU A 39 11.59 27.19 14.01
N VAL A 40 10.50 27.91 14.29
CA VAL A 40 9.14 27.33 14.29
C VAL A 40 8.81 26.74 12.92
N VAL A 41 9.10 27.45 11.82
CA VAL A 41 8.89 26.94 10.46
C VAL A 41 9.70 25.67 10.21
N CYS A 42 10.98 25.63 10.57
CA CYS A 42 11.80 24.43 10.42
C CYS A 42 11.27 23.25 11.23
N VAL A 43 10.82 23.46 12.47
CA VAL A 43 10.19 22.43 13.30
C VAL A 43 8.94 21.88 12.61
N VAL A 44 8.07 22.75 12.12
CA VAL A 44 6.82 22.33 11.45
C VAL A 44 7.11 21.51 10.20
N ILE A 45 8.06 21.95 9.36
CA ILE A 45 8.44 21.21 8.15
C ILE A 45 9.06 19.85 8.53
N LEU A 46 9.94 19.83 9.53
CA LEU A 46 10.57 18.60 10.02
C LEU A 46 9.52 17.60 10.52
N MET A 47 8.63 18.03 11.40
CA MET A 47 7.55 17.20 11.94
C MET A 47 6.65 16.64 10.84
N THR A 48 6.30 17.48 9.86
CA THR A 48 5.49 17.07 8.72
C THR A 48 6.21 16.00 7.89
N ALA A 49 7.47 16.25 7.52
CA ALA A 49 8.27 15.31 6.74
C ALA A 49 8.48 13.98 7.49
N SER A 50 8.77 14.02 8.80
CA SER A 50 8.86 12.81 9.62
C SER A 50 7.54 12.03 9.66
N ALA A 51 6.39 12.71 9.78
CA ALA A 51 5.08 12.05 9.77
C ALA A 51 4.81 11.33 8.43
N PHE A 52 5.18 11.94 7.30
CA PHE A 52 5.05 11.30 5.98
C PHE A 52 5.95 10.07 5.84
N GLU A 53 7.20 10.12 6.29
CA GLU A 53 8.09 8.95 6.24
C GLU A 53 7.60 7.83 7.16
N VAL A 54 7.19 8.16 8.39
CA VAL A 54 6.63 7.16 9.33
C VAL A 54 5.38 6.50 8.74
N LYS A 55 4.46 7.29 8.16
CA LYS A 55 3.30 6.76 7.45
C LYS A 55 3.73 5.80 6.34
N HIS A 56 4.65 6.21 5.48
CA HIS A 56 5.09 5.41 4.34
C HIS A 56 5.71 4.08 4.77
N GLN A 57 6.66 4.11 5.72
CA GLN A 57 7.31 2.91 6.25
C GLN A 57 6.30 1.97 6.92
N TRP A 58 5.33 2.52 7.66
CA TRP A 58 4.30 1.72 8.30
C TRP A 58 3.40 1.01 7.30
N VAL A 59 2.96 1.71 6.25
CA VAL A 59 2.13 1.12 5.18
C VAL A 59 2.90 0.08 4.40
N GLN A 60 4.16 0.38 4.04
CA GLN A 60 5.02 -0.55 3.32
C GLN A 60 5.19 -1.86 4.10
N ALA A 61 5.49 -1.78 5.41
CA ALA A 61 5.59 -2.96 6.25
C ALA A 61 4.28 -3.78 6.32
N ARG A 62 3.12 -3.11 6.31
CA ARG A 62 1.81 -3.78 6.29
C ARG A 62 1.47 -4.41 4.94
N ALA A 63 1.82 -3.76 3.84
CA ALA A 63 1.68 -4.30 2.50
C ALA A 63 2.59 -5.53 2.33
N ALA A 64 3.86 -5.43 2.73
CA ALA A 64 4.81 -6.54 2.69
C ALA A 64 4.33 -7.75 3.50
N ALA A 65 3.84 -7.51 4.72
CA ALA A 65 3.26 -8.57 5.55
C ALA A 65 2.04 -9.23 4.88
N LEU A 66 1.19 -8.44 4.22
CA LEU A 66 0.03 -8.96 3.49
C LEU A 66 0.44 -9.79 2.26
N VAL A 67 1.40 -9.30 1.48
CA VAL A 67 1.92 -10.02 0.31
C VAL A 67 2.57 -11.33 0.75
N ALA A 68 3.37 -11.33 1.81
CA ALA A 68 3.94 -12.55 2.37
C ALA A 68 2.88 -13.53 2.87
N HIS A 69 1.83 -13.03 3.52
CA HIS A 69 0.71 -13.84 3.99
C HIS A 69 -0.07 -14.47 2.83
N ALA A 70 -0.48 -13.68 1.83
CA ALA A 70 -1.32 -14.13 0.72
C ALA A 70 -0.56 -14.99 -0.30
N SER A 71 0.73 -14.71 -0.55
CA SER A 71 1.55 -15.50 -1.48
C SER A 71 2.05 -16.81 -0.87
N GLY A 72 2.23 -16.86 0.46
CA GLY A 72 2.90 -17.97 1.16
C GLY A 72 4.40 -18.07 0.90
N VAL A 73 5.00 -17.10 0.20
CA VAL A 73 6.43 -17.10 -0.17
C VAL A 73 7.27 -16.48 0.95
N ARG A 74 8.32 -17.21 1.38
CA ARG A 74 9.27 -16.69 2.39
C ARG A 74 10.15 -15.61 1.77
N GLY A 75 10.21 -14.45 2.42
CA GLY A 75 10.99 -13.31 1.95
C GLY A 75 10.28 -12.49 0.87
N ALA A 76 8.97 -12.72 0.65
CA ALA A 76 8.15 -11.82 -0.12
C ALA A 76 8.08 -10.44 0.54
N ASP A 77 8.17 -9.40 -0.27
CA ASP A 77 8.14 -8.00 0.13
C ASP A 77 7.16 -7.21 -0.75
N ALA A 78 6.83 -6.00 -0.32
CA ALA A 78 6.06 -5.06 -1.10
C ALA A 78 6.69 -3.67 -1.03
N GLU A 79 6.73 -2.99 -2.17
CA GLU A 79 7.24 -1.65 -2.29
C GLU A 79 6.12 -0.69 -2.66
N CYS A 80 5.86 0.27 -1.77
CA CYS A 80 4.95 1.35 -2.08
C CYS A 80 5.67 2.43 -2.89
N GLN A 81 5.13 2.80 -4.05
CA GLN A 81 5.69 3.90 -4.82
C GLN A 81 5.70 5.21 -4.02
N ARG A 82 6.82 5.94 -4.14
CA ARG A 82 6.99 7.29 -3.56
C ARG A 82 6.47 8.36 -4.53
N PHE A 83 6.35 9.60 -4.04
CA PHE A 83 5.82 10.75 -4.81
C PHE A 83 6.63 11.10 -6.06
N THR A 84 7.97 11.03 -6.01
CA THR A 84 8.81 11.41 -7.15
C THR A 84 8.74 10.41 -8.31
N PRO A 85 8.77 9.08 -8.06
CA PRO A 85 8.49 8.09 -9.10
C PRO A 85 7.09 8.22 -9.74
N GLU A 86 6.05 8.53 -8.97
CA GLU A 86 4.67 8.71 -9.46
C GLU A 86 4.54 9.87 -10.47
N LEU A 87 5.32 10.95 -10.33
CA LEU A 87 5.31 12.08 -11.27
C LEU A 87 5.83 11.74 -12.67
N ILE A 88 6.50 10.60 -12.82
CA ILE A 88 7.15 10.14 -14.06
C ILE A 88 6.55 8.80 -14.53
N ASP A 89 5.73 8.14 -13.70
CA ASP A 89 5.08 6.87 -14.03
C ASP A 89 3.85 7.09 -14.91
N LEU A 90 4.01 6.81 -16.20
CA LEU A 90 2.97 6.88 -17.24
C LEU A 90 2.27 5.53 -17.49
N SER A 91 2.57 4.49 -16.69
CA SER A 91 1.94 3.18 -16.89
C SER A 91 0.43 3.24 -16.60
N ALA A 92 -0.33 2.21 -16.98
CA ALA A 92 -1.75 2.05 -16.62
C ALA A 92 -1.97 1.05 -15.45
N THR A 93 -0.91 0.38 -14.98
CA THR A 93 -0.96 -0.75 -14.04
C THR A 93 -0.93 -0.30 -12.59
N SER A 94 -1.89 -0.74 -11.77
CA SER A 94 -2.00 -0.30 -10.35
C SER A 94 -1.02 -1.00 -9.39
N GLY A 95 -0.39 -2.07 -9.86
CA GLY A 95 0.76 -2.74 -9.28
C GLY A 95 1.45 -3.59 -10.37
N PHE A 96 2.63 -4.13 -10.07
CA PHE A 96 3.27 -5.16 -10.89
C PHE A 96 4.34 -5.93 -10.09
N VAL A 97 4.66 -7.13 -10.56
CA VAL A 97 5.82 -7.92 -10.14
C VAL A 97 6.67 -8.21 -11.37
N PHE A 98 7.97 -7.95 -11.31
CA PHE A 98 8.85 -8.34 -12.41
C PHE A 98 9.07 -9.86 -12.42
N SER A 99 9.01 -10.48 -13.59
CA SER A 99 9.17 -11.93 -13.74
C SER A 99 10.58 -12.43 -13.40
N ASP A 100 11.59 -11.56 -13.38
CA ASP A 100 12.98 -11.83 -12.99
C ASP A 100 13.26 -11.54 -11.50
N SER A 101 12.39 -10.78 -10.82
CA SER A 101 12.45 -10.47 -9.38
C SER A 101 11.09 -10.75 -8.72
N GLN A 102 10.75 -12.03 -8.66
CA GLN A 102 9.41 -12.53 -8.28
C GLN A 102 9.05 -12.34 -6.80
N ASN A 103 9.95 -11.79 -5.96
CA ASN A 103 9.72 -11.69 -4.52
C ASN A 103 9.20 -10.33 -4.08
N VAL A 104 9.06 -9.35 -4.98
CA VAL A 104 8.68 -7.98 -4.62
C VAL A 104 7.46 -7.52 -5.42
N ALA A 105 6.39 -7.18 -4.70
CA ALA A 105 5.21 -6.55 -5.27
C ALA A 105 5.37 -5.03 -5.28
N HIS A 106 5.42 -4.41 -6.45
CA HIS A 106 5.45 -2.95 -6.57
C HIS A 106 4.03 -2.41 -6.65
N LEU A 107 3.64 -1.59 -5.68
CA LEU A 107 2.29 -1.04 -5.55
C LEU A 107 2.29 0.46 -5.81
N ARG A 108 1.30 0.96 -6.55
CA ARG A 108 1.14 2.40 -6.74
C ARG A 108 0.89 3.15 -5.45
N ARG A 109 1.27 4.43 -5.46
CA ARG A 109 1.04 5.32 -4.31
C ARG A 109 -0.44 5.41 -3.93
N THR A 110 -1.33 5.43 -4.92
CA THR A 110 -2.79 5.46 -4.69
C THR A 110 -3.26 4.20 -3.97
N VAL A 111 -2.84 3.02 -4.40
CA VAL A 111 -3.12 1.73 -3.75
C VAL A 111 -2.62 1.74 -2.31
N CYS A 112 -1.37 2.14 -2.07
CA CYS A 112 -0.82 2.22 -0.71
C CYS A 112 -1.53 3.25 0.17
N ASN A 113 -1.96 4.39 -0.39
CA ASN A 113 -2.75 5.37 0.35
C ASN A 113 -4.13 4.83 0.70
N ASP A 114 -4.81 4.15 -0.22
CA ASP A 114 -6.10 3.54 0.05
C ASP A 114 -5.98 2.40 1.06
N LEU A 115 -4.91 1.59 0.98
CA LEU A 115 -4.59 0.57 1.98
C LEU A 115 -4.33 1.19 3.36
N PHE A 116 -3.61 2.32 3.44
CA PHE A 116 -3.43 3.07 4.68
C PHE A 116 -4.77 3.52 5.27
N THR A 117 -5.66 4.09 4.45
CA THR A 117 -6.98 4.52 4.94
C THR A 117 -7.83 3.32 5.35
N TRP A 118 -7.75 2.19 4.64
CA TRP A 118 -8.39 0.95 5.02
C TRP A 118 -7.92 0.50 6.39
N LEU A 119 -6.60 0.45 6.62
CA LEU A 119 -5.99 0.03 7.88
C LEU A 119 -6.45 0.89 9.07
N LEU A 120 -6.64 2.20 8.89
CA LEU A 120 -7.12 3.11 9.93
C LEU A 120 -8.64 3.15 10.09
N SER A 121 -9.41 2.64 9.12
CA SER A 121 -10.87 2.71 9.13
C SER A 121 -11.53 1.76 10.15
N THR A 122 -12.86 1.81 10.27
CA THR A 122 -13.65 0.82 11.02
C THR A 122 -14.01 -0.43 10.19
N LYS A 123 -13.68 -0.44 8.88
CA LYS A 123 -13.98 -1.51 7.92
C LYS A 123 -15.48 -1.82 7.73
N ARG A 124 -16.39 -1.01 8.30
CA ARG A 124 -17.85 -1.25 8.21
C ARG A 124 -18.44 -0.87 6.85
N ALA A 125 -17.91 0.17 6.22
CA ALA A 125 -18.36 0.67 4.92
C ALA A 125 -17.14 1.16 4.13
N PRO A 126 -16.32 0.24 3.57
CA PRO A 126 -15.15 0.65 2.83
C PRO A 126 -15.50 1.49 1.61
N THR A 127 -14.61 2.38 1.21
CA THR A 127 -14.70 3.02 -0.11
C THR A 127 -14.34 2.04 -1.21
N ASP A 128 -14.70 2.34 -2.46
CA ASP A 128 -14.27 1.56 -3.62
C ASP A 128 -12.74 1.44 -3.71
N GLY A 129 -12.02 2.53 -3.40
CA GLY A 129 -10.56 2.55 -3.37
C GLY A 129 -10.01 1.58 -2.33
N GLN A 130 -10.61 1.51 -1.14
CA GLN A 130 -10.19 0.57 -0.09
C GLN A 130 -10.42 -0.89 -0.47
N VAL A 131 -11.56 -1.20 -1.08
CA VAL A 131 -11.87 -2.56 -1.57
C VAL A 131 -10.84 -2.97 -2.63
N ARG A 132 -10.60 -2.11 -3.63
CA ARG A 132 -9.61 -2.37 -4.67
C ARG A 132 -8.18 -2.43 -4.13
N ALA A 133 -7.81 -1.60 -3.16
CA ALA A 133 -6.45 -1.58 -2.64
C ALA A 133 -6.08 -2.87 -1.89
N VAL A 134 -7.01 -3.43 -1.12
CA VAL A 134 -6.84 -4.77 -0.53
C VAL A 134 -6.69 -5.79 -1.66
N HIS A 135 -7.63 -5.81 -2.60
CA HIS A 135 -7.61 -6.78 -3.70
C HIS A 135 -6.33 -6.72 -4.55
N ILE A 136 -5.93 -5.53 -5.03
CA ILE A 136 -4.73 -5.36 -5.85
C ILE A 136 -3.50 -5.87 -5.10
N THR A 137 -3.39 -5.61 -3.78
CA THR A 137 -2.25 -6.12 -3.02
C THR A 137 -2.24 -7.65 -2.97
N VAL A 138 -3.40 -8.29 -2.91
CA VAL A 138 -3.54 -9.75 -2.97
C VAL A 138 -3.28 -10.28 -4.38
N HIS A 139 -3.70 -9.57 -5.43
CA HIS A 139 -3.41 -9.86 -6.82
C HIS A 139 -1.90 -9.91 -7.07
N GLU A 140 -1.17 -8.88 -6.66
CA GLU A 140 0.29 -8.87 -6.79
C GLU A 140 0.94 -10.00 -5.98
N ALA A 141 0.34 -10.41 -4.85
CA ALA A 141 0.81 -11.56 -4.11
C ALA A 141 0.64 -12.89 -4.88
N MET A 142 -0.34 -13.00 -5.78
CA MET A 142 -0.47 -14.16 -6.68
C MET A 142 0.66 -14.21 -7.69
N HIS A 143 1.07 -13.06 -8.24
CA HIS A 143 2.26 -12.97 -9.08
C HIS A 143 3.53 -13.32 -8.30
N VAL A 144 3.67 -12.88 -7.05
CA VAL A 144 4.78 -13.27 -6.17
C VAL A 144 4.84 -14.78 -5.94
N ARG A 145 3.69 -15.44 -5.89
CA ARG A 145 3.57 -16.90 -5.80
C ARG A 145 3.89 -17.62 -7.13
N GLY A 146 4.12 -16.88 -8.22
CA GLY A 146 4.48 -17.40 -9.53
C GLY A 146 3.30 -17.59 -10.50
N GLU A 147 2.11 -17.06 -10.19
CA GLU A 147 0.99 -17.07 -11.13
C GLU A 147 1.03 -15.79 -11.99
N PHE A 148 1.54 -15.88 -13.21
CA PHE A 148 1.64 -14.74 -14.14
C PHE A 148 0.51 -14.68 -15.18
N ASN A 149 -0.47 -15.57 -15.10
CA ASN A 149 -1.68 -15.42 -15.90
C ASN A 149 -2.65 -14.49 -15.16
N GLU A 150 -2.88 -13.29 -15.70
CA GLU A 150 -3.74 -12.25 -15.12
C GLU A 150 -5.12 -12.78 -14.68
N ALA A 151 -5.82 -13.53 -15.53
CA ALA A 151 -7.14 -14.07 -15.19
C ALA A 151 -7.12 -15.08 -14.03
N ARG A 152 -6.06 -15.89 -13.92
CA ARG A 152 -5.88 -16.83 -12.80
C ARG A 152 -5.44 -16.10 -11.54
N ALA A 153 -4.49 -15.17 -11.65
CA ALA A 153 -4.06 -14.32 -10.54
C ALA A 153 -5.24 -13.55 -9.94
N GLU A 154 -6.05 -12.90 -10.79
CA GLU A 154 -7.28 -12.21 -10.39
C GLU A 154 -8.25 -13.15 -9.68
N CYS A 155 -8.49 -14.34 -10.25
CA CYS A 155 -9.42 -15.30 -9.67
C CYS A 155 -8.97 -15.80 -8.28
N PHE A 156 -7.68 -16.14 -8.14
CA PHE A 156 -7.13 -16.60 -6.88
C PHE A 156 -7.05 -15.48 -5.85
N ALA A 157 -6.81 -14.24 -6.29
CA ALA A 157 -6.82 -13.08 -5.42
C ALA A 157 -8.22 -12.81 -4.84
N MET A 158 -9.27 -12.88 -5.67
CA MET A 158 -10.65 -12.73 -5.19
C MET A 158 -10.99 -13.74 -4.09
N GLN A 159 -10.58 -15.00 -4.26
CA GLN A 159 -10.82 -16.05 -3.27
C GLN A 159 -10.01 -15.84 -1.98
N ALA A 160 -8.85 -15.17 -2.07
CA ALA A 160 -8.01 -14.83 -0.93
C ALA A 160 -8.42 -13.50 -0.24
N ASP A 161 -9.28 -12.68 -0.84
CA ASP A 161 -9.64 -11.34 -0.32
C ASP A 161 -10.23 -11.38 1.08
N ALA A 162 -11.08 -12.37 1.39
CA ALA A 162 -11.69 -12.48 2.70
C ALA A 162 -10.63 -12.81 3.78
N ASP A 163 -9.70 -13.72 3.49
CA ASP A 163 -8.62 -14.05 4.41
C ASP A 163 -7.66 -12.86 4.59
N ALA A 164 -7.28 -12.21 3.49
CA ALA A 164 -6.49 -10.99 3.48
C ALA A 164 -7.11 -9.87 4.31
N ALA A 165 -8.40 -9.60 4.14
CA ALA A 165 -9.11 -8.58 4.92
C ALA A 165 -9.10 -8.91 6.42
N ARG A 166 -9.26 -10.19 6.80
CA ARG A 166 -9.16 -10.63 8.20
C ARG A 166 -7.76 -10.46 8.76
N PHE A 167 -6.74 -10.80 7.98
CA PHE A 167 -5.33 -10.58 8.34
C PHE A 167 -5.07 -9.10 8.65
N LEU A 168 -5.70 -8.18 7.92
CA LEU A 168 -5.64 -6.74 8.16
C LEU A 168 -6.57 -6.23 9.29
N GLY A 169 -7.19 -7.13 10.05
CA GLY A 169 -8.00 -6.80 11.23
C GLY A 169 -9.50 -6.63 10.98
N ALA A 170 -10.03 -7.05 9.83
CA ALA A 170 -11.47 -7.12 9.64
C ALA A 170 -12.09 -8.31 10.39
N THR A 171 -13.34 -8.15 10.85
CA THR A 171 -14.14 -9.31 11.30
C THR A 171 -14.49 -10.21 10.11
N ARG A 172 -14.89 -11.46 10.39
CA ARG A 172 -15.33 -12.39 9.33
C ARG A 172 -16.42 -11.80 8.44
N ALA A 173 -17.43 -11.16 9.04
CA ALA A 173 -18.53 -10.54 8.28
C ALA A 173 -18.05 -9.40 7.36
N GLN A 174 -17.15 -8.54 7.85
CA GLN A 174 -16.58 -7.43 7.06
C GLN A 174 -15.71 -7.93 5.92
N ALA A 175 -14.91 -8.96 6.18
CA ALA A 175 -14.05 -9.58 5.19
C ALA A 175 -14.84 -10.26 4.06
N THR A 176 -15.84 -11.07 4.41
CA THR A 176 -16.74 -11.67 3.42
C THR A 176 -17.47 -10.59 2.61
N ALA A 177 -17.94 -9.53 3.27
CA ALA A 177 -18.60 -8.42 2.56
C ALA A 177 -17.64 -7.69 1.59
N LEU A 178 -16.36 -7.56 1.92
CA LEU A 178 -15.35 -6.97 1.03
C LEU A 178 -15.14 -7.85 -0.20
N ALA A 179 -14.87 -9.15 -0.02
CA ALA A 179 -14.64 -10.09 -1.11
C ALA A 179 -15.86 -10.19 -2.05
N GLN A 180 -17.06 -10.34 -1.48
CA GLN A 180 -18.31 -10.36 -2.26
C GLN A 180 -18.56 -9.07 -3.01
N ARG A 181 -18.21 -7.92 -2.43
CA ARG A 181 -18.34 -6.62 -3.11
C ARG A 181 -17.39 -6.52 -4.28
N TYR A 182 -16.14 -6.94 -4.13
CA TYR A 182 -15.20 -6.96 -5.26
C TYR A 182 -15.72 -7.85 -6.39
N TYR A 183 -16.08 -9.09 -6.07
CA TYR A 183 -16.57 -10.06 -7.05
C TYR A 183 -17.84 -9.62 -7.79
N ARG A 184 -18.79 -9.00 -7.08
CA ARG A 184 -20.03 -8.53 -7.71
C ARG A 184 -19.84 -7.24 -8.49
N ASP A 185 -19.12 -6.27 -7.91
CA ASP A 185 -19.15 -4.90 -8.41
C ASP A 185 -17.93 -4.59 -9.28
N VAL A 186 -16.76 -5.18 -9.05
CA VAL A 186 -15.51 -4.84 -9.77
C VAL A 186 -15.18 -5.87 -10.82
N TYR A 187 -15.08 -7.15 -10.46
CA TYR A 187 -14.64 -8.23 -11.34
C TYR A 187 -15.36 -8.30 -12.70
N PRO A 188 -16.70 -8.18 -12.80
CA PRO A 188 -17.39 -8.31 -14.08
C PRO A 188 -17.13 -7.16 -15.05
N ARG A 189 -16.52 -6.07 -14.58
CA ARG A 189 -16.17 -4.87 -15.36
C ARG A 189 -14.68 -4.79 -15.68
N MET A 190 -13.89 -5.78 -15.26
CA MET A 190 -12.47 -5.83 -15.57
C MET A 190 -12.23 -6.11 -17.05
N PRO A 191 -11.05 -5.73 -17.60
CA PRO A 191 -10.70 -6.07 -18.97
C PRO A 191 -10.73 -7.60 -19.20
N ALA A 192 -10.97 -8.02 -20.44
CA ALA A 192 -11.17 -9.43 -20.77
C ALA A 192 -9.98 -10.35 -20.37
N GLU A 193 -8.75 -9.81 -20.33
CA GLU A 193 -7.55 -10.54 -19.91
C GLU A 193 -7.52 -10.89 -18.42
N TYR A 194 -8.32 -10.22 -17.58
CA TYR A 194 -8.46 -10.47 -16.14
C TYR A 194 -9.66 -11.38 -15.81
N VAL A 195 -10.56 -11.62 -16.76
CA VAL A 195 -11.82 -12.34 -16.53
C VAL A 195 -11.77 -13.73 -17.15
N SER A 196 -12.20 -14.74 -16.40
CA SER A 196 -12.30 -16.12 -16.88
C SER A 196 -13.66 -16.73 -16.55
N GLY A 197 -14.27 -17.42 -17.51
CA GLY A 197 -15.49 -18.19 -17.28
C GLY A 197 -15.32 -19.37 -16.32
N GLU A 198 -14.07 -19.78 -16.08
CA GLU A 198 -13.73 -20.82 -15.10
C GLU A 198 -13.59 -20.27 -13.67
N CYS A 199 -13.66 -18.95 -13.49
CA CYS A 199 -13.61 -18.29 -12.18
C CYS A 199 -15.01 -18.15 -11.57
N ALA A 200 -15.55 -19.26 -11.12
CA ALA A 200 -16.83 -19.33 -10.42
C ALA A 200 -16.87 -20.55 -9.49
N ALA A 201 -17.83 -20.55 -8.57
CA ALA A 201 -18.09 -21.68 -7.69
C ALA A 201 -18.20 -23.00 -8.48
N ASP A 202 -17.52 -24.04 -8.00
CA ASP A 202 -17.48 -25.39 -8.56
C ASP A 202 -16.93 -25.48 -10.00
N ARG A 203 -16.16 -24.47 -10.45
CA ARG A 203 -15.47 -24.46 -11.75
C ARG A 203 -13.97 -24.70 -11.61
N ALA A 204 -13.24 -24.75 -12.73
CA ALA A 204 -11.85 -25.18 -12.74
C ALA A 204 -10.88 -24.25 -11.99
N LEU A 205 -11.25 -22.99 -11.70
CA LEU A 205 -10.44 -22.07 -10.91
C LEU A 205 -10.93 -21.87 -9.48
N ASP A 206 -11.98 -22.57 -9.05
CA ASP A 206 -12.35 -22.66 -7.65
C ASP A 206 -11.26 -23.45 -6.89
N LEU A 207 -10.70 -22.84 -5.84
CA LEU A 207 -9.66 -23.46 -5.02
C LEU A 207 -10.24 -24.51 -4.05
N THR A 208 -11.53 -24.46 -3.76
CA THR A 208 -12.23 -25.35 -2.82
C THR A 208 -13.58 -25.83 -3.38
N PRO A 209 -13.59 -26.48 -4.56
CA PRO A 209 -14.86 -26.89 -5.19
C PRO A 209 -15.63 -27.87 -4.31
N GLY A 210 -16.95 -27.69 -4.25
CA GLY A 210 -17.89 -28.52 -3.52
C GLY A 210 -18.14 -28.13 -2.07
N ASP A 211 -17.50 -27.07 -1.56
CA ASP A 211 -17.65 -26.62 -0.17
C ASP A 211 -18.73 -25.52 0.01
N GLY A 212 -19.23 -24.98 -1.10
CA GLY A 212 -20.24 -23.92 -1.12
C GLY A 212 -19.71 -22.52 -0.79
N GLN A 213 -18.39 -22.30 -0.81
CA GLN A 213 -17.74 -21.02 -0.56
C GLN A 213 -17.15 -20.47 -1.87
N PHE A 214 -17.55 -19.25 -2.25
CA PHE A 214 -16.97 -18.48 -3.34
C PHE A 214 -17.43 -17.00 -3.26
N PRO A 215 -16.61 -16.01 -3.69
CA PRO A 215 -15.16 -16.14 -3.82
C PRO A 215 -14.54 -16.47 -2.46
#